data_AF-A0A7K2E7W8-F1
#
_entry.id   AF-A0A7K2E7W8-F1
#
_cell.length_a   1.000
_cell.length_b   1.000
_cell.length_c   1.000
_cell.angle_alpha   90.00
_cell.angle_beta   90.00
_cell.angle_gamma   90.00
#
_symmetry.space_group_name_H-M   'P 1'
#
loop_
_entity.id
_entity.type
_entity.pdbx_description
1 polymer ?
#
loop_
_entity_poly.entity_id
_entity_poly.type
_entity_poly.pdbx_seq_one_letter_code
_entity_poly.pdbx_strand_id
1 'polypeptide(L)'
;MGDPVRVGLLGCGRIGSMHAELVSRRVAGTDLVAVYDVFDDAAAGVAEAFGARHTSSAAELIESSDVDAVAICSSTDTYIDLLVGVAAAGKPAFVEKPLSLDLAEVNRGIAAATEAGIVEKPLSLDLAEVNRGIAAATEAGIAVQVRLRGRTVGSVEIAAATEAGIAVQVGFNRRFDEAHRHVRDRVAAGDVGDVHLVRISSRDPDPPPIPYIEASGGIFCDMTIHDFDMARFVTGSDAVEVYATGAVRVDPAIGEAGDLDTAVVVVTHANGAITTIDNSRRAVYGYDQRLEAFGSKGMACSDNPPSATAQYWDGDGSHGRPLPYFFLDRYIPVVPGRVGGVRGNGGRRAVAGEPGRRPGPAGDGLGRLEVGPRGPPGGHRRDRLTRPCDPPAFPPGIGRVLHGMRA
;
A
#
# COMPACT_ATOMS: atom_id res chain seq x y z
N MET A 1 -10.63 3.27 31.35
CA MET A 1 -9.84 3.17 30.10
C MET A 1 -8.58 2.44 30.52
N GLY A 2 -8.18 1.37 29.84
CA GLY A 2 -6.95 0.65 30.20
C GLY A 2 -5.71 1.55 30.03
N ASP A 3 -4.60 1.15 30.62
CA ASP A 3 -3.33 1.85 30.42
C ASP A 3 -2.95 1.84 28.92
N PRO A 4 -2.40 2.94 28.39
CA PRO A 4 -2.00 3.01 26.99
C PRO A 4 -0.88 2.02 26.70
N VAL A 5 -0.91 1.42 25.51
CA VAL A 5 0.19 0.58 25.01
C VAL A 5 1.39 1.47 24.71
N ARG A 6 2.51 1.23 25.40
CA ARG A 6 3.74 1.99 25.27
C ARG A 6 4.56 1.44 24.10
N VAL A 7 4.72 2.24 23.07
CA VAL A 7 5.35 1.84 21.81
C VAL A 7 6.77 2.39 21.74
N GLY A 8 7.72 1.51 21.40
CA GLY A 8 9.07 1.89 20.99
C GLY A 8 9.19 1.91 19.48
N LEU A 9 9.86 2.92 18.92
CA LEU A 9 10.06 3.07 17.46
C LEU A 9 11.54 2.89 17.09
N LEU A 10 11.81 1.97 16.18
CA LEU A 10 13.12 1.75 15.56
C LEU A 10 13.11 2.32 14.15
N GLY A 11 13.96 3.32 13.87
CA GLY A 11 14.00 4.06 12.62
C GLY A 11 13.14 5.32 12.66
N CYS A 12 13.79 6.47 12.52
CA CYS A 12 13.23 7.82 12.63
C CYS A 12 13.27 8.59 11.30
N GLY A 13 13.51 7.90 10.18
CA GLY A 13 13.39 8.45 8.83
C GLY A 13 11.96 8.89 8.48
N ARG A 14 11.69 9.17 7.20
CA ARG A 14 10.38 9.68 6.73
C ARG A 14 9.18 8.87 7.22
N ILE A 15 9.24 7.53 7.09
CA ILE A 15 8.16 6.63 7.51
C ILE A 15 8.12 6.45 9.03
N GLY A 16 9.27 6.36 9.68
CA GLY A 16 9.35 6.31 11.14
C GLY A 16 8.76 7.55 11.82
N SER A 17 9.15 8.75 11.38
CA SER A 17 8.60 10.03 11.86
C SER A 17 7.08 10.12 11.68
N MET A 18 6.56 9.56 10.60
CA MET A 18 5.12 9.47 10.35
C MET A 18 4.42 8.53 11.34
N HIS A 19 4.99 7.35 11.59
CA HIS A 19 4.47 6.43 12.62
C HIS A 19 4.55 7.02 14.02
N ALA A 20 5.61 7.78 14.33
CA ALA A 20 5.71 8.52 15.57
C ALA A 20 4.52 9.49 15.76
N GLU A 21 4.13 10.23 14.71
CA GLU A 21 2.94 11.09 14.76
C GLU A 21 1.65 10.28 14.95
N LEU A 22 1.48 9.18 14.22
CA LEU A 22 0.30 8.34 14.30
C LEU A 22 0.11 7.77 15.71
N VAL A 23 1.14 7.13 16.26
CA VAL A 23 1.14 6.54 17.59
C VAL A 23 0.90 7.59 18.67
N SER A 24 1.56 8.75 18.56
CA SER A 24 1.49 9.78 19.60
C SER A 24 0.19 10.60 19.58
N ARG A 25 -0.46 10.73 18.41
CA ARG A 25 -1.52 11.75 18.22
C ARG A 25 -2.81 11.25 17.59
N ARG A 26 -2.81 10.09 16.93
CA ARG A 26 -3.94 9.63 16.11
C ARG A 26 -4.52 8.31 16.58
N VAL A 27 -3.69 7.41 17.11
CA VAL A 27 -4.13 6.12 17.63
C VAL A 27 -4.46 6.28 19.12
N ALA A 28 -5.73 6.07 19.46
CA ALA A 28 -6.17 6.15 20.85
C ALA A 28 -5.66 4.93 21.64
N GLY A 29 -5.19 5.16 22.87
CA GLY A 29 -4.70 4.09 23.74
C GLY A 29 -3.27 3.64 23.42
N THR A 30 -2.50 4.44 22.69
CA THR A 30 -1.06 4.24 22.50
C THR A 30 -0.28 5.45 22.98
N ASP A 31 0.98 5.23 23.35
CA ASP A 31 1.93 6.28 23.70
C ASP A 31 3.31 5.96 23.10
N LEU A 32 4.01 6.95 22.56
CA LEU A 32 5.36 6.77 22.03
C LEU A 32 6.36 7.05 23.15
N VAL A 33 6.95 6.00 23.72
CA VAL A 33 7.78 6.13 24.92
C VAL A 33 9.28 6.12 24.63
N ALA A 34 9.70 5.50 23.53
CA ALA A 34 11.11 5.35 23.19
C ALA A 34 11.33 5.38 21.67
N VAL A 35 12.46 5.94 21.24
CA VAL A 35 12.88 5.97 19.84
C VAL A 35 14.38 5.69 19.70
N TYR A 36 14.74 5.04 18.60
CA TYR A 36 16.12 4.81 18.20
C TYR A 36 16.28 5.01 16.68
N ASP A 37 17.42 5.55 16.28
CA ASP A 37 17.92 5.56 14.91
C ASP A 37 19.46 5.49 14.95
N VAL A 38 20.07 4.94 13.90
CA VAL A 38 21.54 4.96 13.74
C VAL A 38 22.07 6.38 13.51
N PHE A 39 21.22 7.27 13.00
CA PHE A 39 21.46 8.71 12.90
C PHE A 39 20.91 9.42 14.14
N ASP A 40 21.80 9.69 15.10
CA ASP A 40 21.48 10.28 16.42
C ASP A 40 20.59 11.54 16.31
N ASP A 41 20.91 12.45 15.39
CA ASP A 41 20.13 13.68 15.14
C ASP A 41 18.67 13.39 14.74
N ALA A 42 18.42 12.31 13.98
CA ALA A 42 17.07 11.94 13.57
C ALA A 42 16.26 11.41 14.76
N ALA A 43 16.86 10.56 15.59
CA ALA A 43 16.23 10.05 16.80
C ALA A 43 15.98 11.16 17.83
N ALA A 44 16.96 12.04 18.06
CA ALA A 44 16.82 13.20 18.92
C ALA A 44 15.68 14.13 18.47
N GLY A 45 15.57 14.38 17.16
CA GLY A 45 14.51 15.21 16.59
C GLY A 45 13.11 14.62 16.80
N VAL A 46 12.93 13.31 16.61
CA VAL A 46 11.65 12.63 16.86
C VAL A 46 11.34 12.58 18.37
N ALA A 47 12.34 12.26 19.20
CA ALA A 47 12.21 12.25 20.66
C ALA A 47 11.70 13.60 21.19
N GLU A 48 12.33 14.71 20.78
CA GLU A 48 11.92 16.06 21.16
C GLU A 48 10.51 16.40 20.67
N ALA A 49 10.19 16.07 19.41
CA ALA A 49 8.92 16.43 18.79
C ALA A 49 7.69 15.74 19.41
N PHE A 50 7.89 14.57 20.02
CA PHE A 50 6.81 13.74 20.57
C PHE A 50 6.94 13.45 22.07
N GLY A 51 8.02 13.90 22.73
CA GLY A 51 8.23 13.68 24.16
C GLY A 51 8.66 12.25 24.51
N ALA A 52 9.26 11.53 23.56
CA ALA A 52 9.74 10.17 23.76
C ALA A 52 11.18 10.13 24.27
N ARG A 53 11.60 9.01 24.89
CA ARG A 53 12.99 8.79 25.29
C ARG A 53 13.85 8.43 24.07
N HIS A 54 14.95 9.14 23.89
CA HIS A 54 15.98 8.75 22.93
C HIS A 54 16.88 7.68 23.55
N THR A 55 16.97 6.49 22.93
CA THR A 55 17.82 5.39 23.40
C THR A 55 19.12 5.30 22.62
N SER A 56 20.17 4.76 23.23
CA SER A 56 21.51 4.66 22.64
C SER A 56 21.68 3.49 21.66
N SER A 57 20.79 2.50 21.72
CA SER A 57 20.79 1.34 20.83
C SER A 57 19.39 0.77 20.63
N ALA A 58 19.20 -0.01 19.56
CA ALA A 58 17.97 -0.77 19.35
C ALA A 58 17.73 -1.80 20.48
N ALA A 59 18.80 -2.46 20.96
CA ALA A 59 18.71 -3.43 22.05
C ALA A 59 18.18 -2.80 23.35
N GLU A 60 18.67 -1.60 23.72
CA GLU A 60 18.18 -0.87 24.89
C GLU A 60 16.67 -0.59 24.82
N LEU A 61 16.16 -0.22 23.64
CA LEU A 61 14.73 -0.01 23.41
C LEU A 61 13.94 -1.31 23.47
N ILE A 62 14.44 -2.37 22.82
CA ILE A 62 13.78 -3.68 22.75
C ILE A 62 13.71 -4.33 24.14
N GLU A 63 14.75 -4.24 24.95
CA GLU A 63 14.83 -4.86 26.29
C GLU A 63 14.11 -4.04 27.38
N SER A 64 13.76 -2.79 27.09
CA SER A 64 13.18 -1.85 28.06
C SER A 64 11.83 -2.32 28.63
N SER A 65 11.69 -2.38 29.95
CA SER A 65 10.43 -2.80 30.60
C SER A 65 9.31 -1.77 30.51
N ASP A 66 9.62 -0.54 30.07
CA ASP A 66 8.66 0.52 29.81
C ASP A 66 8.11 0.50 28.36
N VAL A 67 8.58 -0.40 27.51
CA VAL A 67 8.10 -0.60 26.13
C VAL A 67 7.27 -1.89 26.05
N ASP A 68 5.99 -1.76 25.69
CA ASP A 68 5.05 -2.87 25.54
C ASP A 68 5.06 -3.47 24.13
N ALA A 69 5.30 -2.67 23.10
CA ALA A 69 5.33 -3.10 21.69
C ALA A 69 6.36 -2.29 20.87
N VAL A 70 6.83 -2.85 19.75
CA VAL A 70 7.88 -2.22 18.92
C VAL A 70 7.41 -2.01 17.48
N ALA A 71 7.59 -0.79 16.95
CA ALA A 71 7.42 -0.47 15.53
C ALA A 71 8.80 -0.39 14.85
N ILE A 72 9.00 -1.18 13.80
CA ILE A 72 10.25 -1.30 13.05
C ILE A 72 10.06 -0.61 11.69
N CYS A 73 10.70 0.54 11.54
CA CYS A 73 10.63 1.48 10.42
C CYS A 73 12.02 1.97 9.97
N SER A 74 13.07 1.19 10.29
CA SER A 74 14.47 1.39 9.89
C SER A 74 14.71 1.02 8.41
N SER A 75 15.96 0.78 8.00
CA SER A 75 16.25 0.26 6.66
C SER A 75 15.87 -1.21 6.53
N THR A 76 15.39 -1.62 5.36
CA THR A 76 14.87 -2.97 5.06
C THR A 76 15.82 -4.10 5.46
N ASP A 77 17.13 -3.90 5.28
CA ASP A 77 18.18 -4.88 5.61
C ASP A 77 18.30 -5.17 7.11
N THR A 78 17.74 -4.33 7.97
CA THR A 78 17.76 -4.50 9.43
C THR A 78 16.49 -5.18 9.98
N TYR A 79 15.41 -5.26 9.21
CA TYR A 79 14.09 -5.65 9.72
C TYR A 79 14.06 -7.03 10.36
N ILE A 80 14.69 -8.03 9.73
CA ILE A 80 14.64 -9.42 10.21
C ILE A 80 15.39 -9.56 11.54
N ASP A 81 16.59 -9.00 11.65
CA ASP A 81 17.37 -9.08 12.90
C ASP A 81 16.67 -8.35 14.05
N LEU A 82 16.08 -7.18 13.76
CA LEU A 82 15.30 -6.44 14.75
C LEU A 82 14.03 -7.21 15.15
N LEU A 83 13.31 -7.80 14.20
CA LEU A 83 12.13 -8.62 14.47
C LEU A 83 12.47 -9.83 15.34
N VAL A 84 13.58 -10.51 15.06
CA VAL A 84 14.07 -11.62 15.88
C VAL A 84 14.36 -11.15 17.31
N GLY A 85 15.01 -9.99 17.47
CA GLY A 85 15.26 -9.40 18.79
C GLY A 85 13.97 -9.05 19.55
N VAL A 86 12.98 -8.46 18.87
CA VAL A 86 11.67 -8.13 19.45
C VAL A 86 10.90 -9.39 19.85
N ALA A 87 10.92 -10.42 19.01
CA ALA A 87 10.29 -11.71 19.31
C ALA A 87 10.95 -12.41 20.50
N ALA A 88 12.29 -12.39 20.58
CA ALA A 88 13.04 -12.94 21.71
C ALA A 88 12.74 -12.19 23.03
N ALA A 89 12.44 -10.89 22.95
CA ALA A 89 11.98 -10.09 24.10
C ALA A 89 10.50 -10.33 24.47
N GLY A 90 9.78 -11.16 23.72
CA GLY A 90 8.36 -11.48 23.96
C GLY A 90 7.42 -10.30 23.70
N LYS A 91 7.79 -9.37 22.80
CA LYS A 91 7.01 -8.16 22.53
C LYS A 91 6.30 -8.22 21.17
N PRO A 92 5.09 -7.66 21.05
CA PRO A 92 4.45 -7.46 19.76
C PRO A 92 5.29 -6.55 18.85
N ALA A 93 5.28 -6.85 17.56
CA ALA A 93 6.03 -6.13 16.54
C ALA A 93 5.12 -5.63 15.42
N PHE A 94 5.30 -4.38 15.02
CA PHE A 94 4.90 -3.89 13.71
C PHE A 94 6.17 -3.74 12.86
N VAL A 95 6.18 -4.24 11.62
CA VAL A 95 7.34 -4.14 10.72
C VAL A 95 6.90 -3.57 9.38
N GLU A 96 7.57 -2.51 8.94
CA GLU A 96 7.33 -1.94 7.62
C GLU A 96 7.67 -2.89 6.48
N LYS A 97 7.11 -2.60 5.30
CA LYS A 97 7.35 -3.39 4.10
C LYS A 97 8.67 -2.99 3.40
N PRO A 98 9.25 -3.87 2.56
CA PRO A 98 9.06 -5.33 2.58
C PRO A 98 9.81 -5.93 3.79
N LEU A 99 9.43 -7.12 4.27
CA LEU A 99 10.14 -7.76 5.38
C LEU A 99 11.62 -8.03 5.05
N SER A 100 11.89 -8.53 3.85
CA SER A 100 13.22 -8.69 3.27
C SER A 100 13.08 -8.90 1.77
N LEU A 101 14.17 -8.70 1.03
CA LEU A 101 14.29 -9.09 -0.38
C LEU A 101 14.79 -10.53 -0.55
N ASP A 102 15.17 -11.20 0.53
CA ASP A 102 15.58 -12.60 0.57
C ASP A 102 14.51 -13.45 1.28
N LEU A 103 13.96 -14.43 0.57
CA LEU A 103 12.95 -15.32 1.10
C LEU A 103 13.45 -16.18 2.27
N ALA A 104 14.72 -16.58 2.27
CA ALA A 104 15.31 -17.31 3.40
C ALA A 104 15.33 -16.46 4.67
N GLU A 105 15.59 -15.16 4.52
CA GLU A 105 15.54 -14.18 5.61
C GLU A 105 14.12 -13.92 6.10
N VAL A 106 13.14 -13.81 5.19
CA VAL A 106 11.73 -13.76 5.56
C VAL A 106 11.33 -15.00 6.38
N ASN A 107 11.74 -16.19 5.95
CA ASN A 107 11.48 -17.44 6.67
C ASN A 107 12.13 -17.46 8.06
N ARG A 108 13.36 -16.95 8.19
CA ARG A 108 14.05 -16.83 9.47
C ARG A 108 13.27 -15.94 10.44
N GLY A 109 12.85 -14.75 10.00
CA GLY A 109 12.07 -13.83 10.83
C GLY A 109 10.71 -14.40 11.25
N ILE A 110 10.01 -15.06 10.33
CA ILE A 110 8.75 -15.75 10.59
C ILE A 110 8.92 -16.88 11.61
N ALA A 111 9.95 -17.72 11.45
CA ALA A 111 10.19 -18.85 12.34
C ALA A 111 10.46 -18.36 13.77
N ALA A 112 11.26 -17.30 13.93
CA ALA A 112 11.51 -16.69 15.23
C ALA A 112 10.23 -16.11 15.86
N ALA A 113 9.39 -15.43 15.07
CA ALA A 113 8.10 -14.95 15.53
C ALA A 113 7.16 -16.12 15.90
N THR A 114 7.18 -17.22 15.13
CA THR A 114 6.35 -18.41 15.39
C THR A 114 6.76 -19.13 16.66
N GLU A 115 8.07 -19.30 16.89
CA GLU A 115 8.60 -19.89 18.13
C GLU A 115 8.25 -19.03 19.36
N ALA A 116 8.21 -17.71 19.19
CA ALA A 116 7.71 -16.78 20.21
C ALA A 116 6.17 -16.76 20.36
N GLY A 117 5.43 -17.56 19.57
CA GLY A 117 3.98 -17.73 19.68
C GLY A 117 3.12 -16.93 18.71
N ILE A 118 3.58 -16.68 17.47
CA ILE A 118 2.99 -15.66 16.59
C ILE A 118 2.83 -16.10 15.12
N VAL A 119 1.84 -15.55 14.38
CA VAL A 119 1.93 -15.00 12.99
C VAL A 119 0.62 -15.19 12.17
N GLU A 120 0.28 -14.14 11.38
CA GLU A 120 -0.72 -14.11 10.30
C GLU A 120 -0.11 -14.59 8.95
N LYS A 121 -0.84 -15.36 8.14
CA LYS A 121 -0.35 -16.04 6.91
C LYS A 121 0.39 -15.08 5.95
N PRO A 122 1.67 -15.33 5.55
CA PRO A 122 2.44 -14.46 4.68
C PRO A 122 2.08 -14.66 3.21
N LEU A 123 2.54 -13.71 2.39
CA LEU A 123 2.56 -13.83 0.94
C LEU A 123 3.57 -14.91 0.51
N SER A 124 3.11 -15.96 -0.17
CA SER A 124 3.94 -16.97 -0.83
C SER A 124 4.24 -16.54 -2.27
N LEU A 125 5.20 -15.62 -2.45
CA LEU A 125 5.74 -15.27 -3.77
C LEU A 125 7.18 -14.77 -3.60
N ASP A 126 8.15 -15.38 -4.30
CA ASP A 126 9.54 -14.85 -4.38
C ASP A 126 9.57 -13.67 -5.36
N LEU A 127 9.34 -12.47 -4.83
CA LEU A 127 9.34 -11.24 -5.61
C LEU A 127 10.73 -10.90 -6.18
N ALA A 128 11.81 -11.35 -5.53
CA ALA A 128 13.16 -11.15 -6.02
C ALA A 128 13.42 -12.03 -7.25
N GLU A 129 12.89 -13.25 -7.31
CA GLU A 129 12.92 -14.10 -8.51
C GLU A 129 12.10 -13.50 -9.66
N VAL A 130 10.93 -12.92 -9.36
CA VAL A 130 10.14 -12.19 -10.36
C VAL A 130 10.92 -11.01 -10.95
N ASN A 131 11.56 -10.18 -10.10
CA ASN A 131 12.39 -9.06 -10.57
C ASN A 131 13.60 -9.53 -11.39
N ARG A 132 14.34 -10.56 -10.92
CA ARG A 132 15.47 -11.13 -11.68
C ARG A 132 15.04 -11.68 -13.04
N GLY A 133 13.90 -12.37 -13.09
CA GLY A 133 13.33 -12.89 -14.33
C GLY A 133 13.00 -11.78 -15.34
N ILE A 134 12.58 -10.61 -14.87
CA ILE A 134 12.19 -9.47 -15.71
C ILE A 134 13.39 -8.59 -16.08
N ALA A 135 14.39 -8.42 -15.21
CA ALA A 135 15.64 -7.76 -15.56
C ALA A 135 16.34 -8.51 -16.72
N ALA A 136 16.44 -9.84 -16.60
CA ALA A 136 16.96 -10.69 -17.68
C ALA A 136 16.12 -10.62 -18.97
N ALA A 137 14.80 -10.42 -18.86
CA ALA A 137 13.89 -10.20 -19.99
C ALA A 137 14.18 -8.92 -20.76
N THR A 138 14.40 -7.85 -19.99
CA THR A 138 14.50 -6.48 -20.45
C THR A 138 15.82 -6.29 -21.18
N GLU A 139 16.92 -6.87 -20.67
CA GLU A 139 18.21 -6.94 -21.36
C GLU A 139 18.13 -7.73 -22.69
N ALA A 140 17.28 -8.77 -22.74
CA ALA A 140 17.12 -9.59 -23.93
C ALA A 140 16.16 -9.01 -24.98
N GLY A 141 15.43 -7.92 -24.68
CA GLY A 141 14.43 -7.33 -25.58
C GLY A 141 13.22 -8.24 -25.86
N ILE A 142 12.96 -9.22 -24.98
CA ILE A 142 11.92 -10.25 -25.14
C ILE A 142 10.93 -10.15 -23.98
N ALA A 143 9.63 -10.09 -24.29
CA ALA A 143 8.57 -10.16 -23.29
C ALA A 143 8.69 -11.47 -22.49
N VAL A 144 9.15 -11.40 -21.24
CA VAL A 144 9.29 -12.61 -20.41
C VAL A 144 7.92 -13.06 -19.92
N GLN A 145 7.63 -14.34 -20.19
CA GLN A 145 6.68 -15.11 -19.40
C GLN A 145 7.42 -15.64 -18.17
N VAL A 146 7.23 -15.06 -16.99
CA VAL A 146 7.60 -15.73 -15.73
C VAL A 146 6.57 -16.83 -15.47
N ARG A 147 6.64 -17.92 -16.23
CA ARG A 147 5.70 -19.03 -16.07
C ARG A 147 6.08 -19.86 -14.84
N LEU A 148 5.47 -19.55 -13.70
CA LEU A 148 5.47 -20.44 -12.53
C LEU A 148 4.52 -21.63 -12.79
N ARG A 149 4.83 -22.46 -13.79
CA ARG A 149 4.05 -23.69 -14.04
C ARG A 149 4.43 -24.75 -13.03
N GLY A 150 3.60 -24.93 -12.02
CA GLY A 150 3.63 -26.10 -11.15
C GLY A 150 4.87 -26.20 -10.24
N ARG A 151 5.58 -25.10 -10.03
CA ARG A 151 6.62 -25.00 -9.00
C ARG A 151 6.25 -23.87 -8.06
N THR A 152 5.74 -24.25 -6.89
CA THR A 152 5.83 -23.43 -5.69
C THR A 152 7.30 -23.01 -5.53
N VAL A 153 7.61 -21.72 -5.71
CA VAL A 153 8.97 -21.17 -5.52
C VAL A 153 9.18 -20.86 -4.03
N GLY A 154 8.87 -21.84 -3.19
CA GLY A 154 8.73 -21.67 -1.75
C GLY A 154 7.28 -21.34 -1.33
N SER A 155 6.74 -22.19 -0.47
CA SER A 155 5.54 -21.91 0.31
C SER A 155 5.97 -21.80 1.76
N VAL A 156 5.65 -20.69 2.40
CA VAL A 156 5.72 -20.62 3.86
C VAL A 156 4.37 -21.12 4.37
N GLU A 157 4.36 -22.36 4.85
CA GLU A 157 3.26 -22.80 5.71
C GLU A 157 3.50 -22.23 7.10
N ILE A 158 2.62 -21.31 7.49
CA ILE A 158 2.54 -20.86 8.88
C ILE A 158 1.35 -21.55 9.50
N ALA A 159 1.61 -22.28 10.58
CA ALA A 159 0.58 -22.81 11.46
C ALA A 159 -0.24 -21.65 12.03
N ALA A 160 -1.57 -21.78 12.02
CA ALA A 160 -2.47 -20.81 12.63
C ALA A 160 -2.02 -20.49 14.07
N ALA A 161 -2.04 -19.20 14.42
CA ALA A 161 -1.71 -18.71 15.75
C ALA A 161 -2.34 -19.57 16.85
N THR A 162 -1.50 -20.28 17.59
CA THR A 162 -1.85 -20.89 18.87
C THR A 162 -1.74 -19.85 19.97
N GLU A 163 -2.78 -19.72 20.81
CA GLU A 163 -2.97 -19.12 22.16
C GLU A 163 -1.93 -18.20 22.86
N ALA A 164 -0.75 -17.90 22.30
CA ALA A 164 0.42 -17.34 22.99
C ALA A 164 0.46 -15.79 23.06
N GLY A 165 -0.51 -15.08 22.48
CA GLY A 165 -0.82 -13.70 22.86
C GLY A 165 0.14 -12.58 22.40
N ILE A 166 1.12 -12.85 21.54
CA ILE A 166 2.02 -11.83 20.97
C ILE A 166 1.75 -11.69 19.45
N ALA A 167 1.71 -10.47 18.91
CA ALA A 167 1.29 -10.20 17.52
C ALA A 167 2.42 -9.59 16.67
N VAL A 168 2.63 -10.11 15.45
CA VAL A 168 3.49 -9.51 14.41
C VAL A 168 2.60 -9.04 13.27
N GLN A 169 2.68 -7.76 12.96
CA GLN A 169 1.94 -7.14 11.86
C GLN A 169 2.91 -6.55 10.83
N VAL A 170 2.71 -6.88 9.56
CA VAL A 170 3.44 -6.28 8.44
C VAL A 170 2.71 -5.05 7.93
N GLY A 171 3.46 -4.02 7.52
CA GLY A 171 3.01 -2.70 7.07
C GLY A 171 2.21 -2.64 5.75
N PHE A 172 1.31 -3.59 5.48
CA PHE A 172 0.38 -3.51 4.35
C PHE A 172 -0.82 -2.61 4.68
N ASN A 173 -0.52 -1.32 4.84
CA ASN A 173 -1.48 -0.29 5.25
C ASN A 173 -2.74 -0.19 4.36
N ARG A 174 -2.64 -0.53 3.06
CA ARG A 174 -3.77 -0.46 2.12
C ARG A 174 -4.93 -1.39 2.51
N ARG A 175 -4.70 -2.48 3.25
CA ARG A 175 -5.77 -3.34 3.80
C ARG A 175 -6.70 -2.60 4.77
N PHE A 176 -6.22 -1.49 5.33
CA PHE A 176 -6.95 -0.67 6.31
C PHE A 176 -7.63 0.55 5.69
N ASP A 177 -7.47 0.79 4.39
CA ASP A 177 -8.30 1.75 3.67
C ASP A 177 -9.77 1.30 3.68
N GLU A 178 -10.68 2.20 3.99
CA GLU A 178 -12.11 1.87 4.14
C GLU A 178 -12.72 1.37 2.83
N ALA A 179 -12.35 1.97 1.69
CA ALA A 179 -12.89 1.62 0.40
C ALA A 179 -12.34 0.27 -0.11
N HIS A 180 -11.04 0.00 0.06
CA HIS A 180 -10.46 -1.31 -0.24
C HIS A 180 -11.02 -2.41 0.66
N ARG A 181 -11.17 -2.13 1.96
CA ARG A 181 -11.78 -3.08 2.91
C ARG A 181 -13.22 -3.37 2.54
N HIS A 182 -13.98 -2.35 2.11
CA HIS A 182 -15.34 -2.55 1.62
C HIS A 182 -15.39 -3.55 0.47
N VAL A 183 -14.49 -3.44 -0.53
CA VAL A 183 -14.42 -4.42 -1.63
C VAL A 183 -14.17 -5.82 -1.10
N ARG A 184 -13.15 -6.00 -0.24
CA ARG A 184 -12.85 -7.29 0.38
C ARG A 184 -14.04 -7.86 1.14
N ASP A 185 -14.72 -7.04 1.93
CA ASP A 185 -15.85 -7.47 2.76
C ASP A 185 -17.06 -7.90 1.92
N ARG A 186 -17.34 -7.22 0.80
CA ARG A 186 -18.40 -7.61 -0.15
C ARG A 186 -18.06 -8.92 -0.87
N VAL A 187 -16.78 -9.12 -1.23
CA VAL A 187 -16.31 -10.39 -1.80
C VAL A 187 -16.46 -11.52 -0.79
N ALA A 188 -15.96 -11.33 0.43
CA ALA A 188 -16.01 -12.34 1.49
C ALA A 188 -17.44 -12.68 1.92
N ALA A 189 -18.37 -11.71 1.86
CA ALA A 189 -19.80 -11.94 2.11
C ALA A 189 -20.51 -12.71 0.99
N GLY A 190 -19.87 -12.89 -0.17
CA GLY A 190 -20.45 -13.54 -1.35
C GLY A 190 -21.40 -12.65 -2.14
N ASP A 191 -21.41 -11.34 -1.88
CA ASP A 191 -22.31 -10.36 -2.53
C ASP A 191 -22.06 -10.28 -4.05
N VAL A 192 -20.79 -10.45 -4.47
CA VAL A 192 -20.41 -10.50 -5.90
C VAL A 192 -20.45 -11.90 -6.50
N GLY A 193 -20.78 -12.94 -5.71
CA GLY A 193 -20.74 -14.34 -6.11
C GLY A 193 -19.33 -14.85 -6.39
N ASP A 194 -19.20 -15.84 -7.28
CA ASP A 194 -17.91 -16.37 -7.73
C ASP A 194 -17.09 -15.25 -8.39
N VAL A 195 -15.92 -14.93 -7.83
CA VAL A 195 -15.03 -13.87 -8.35
C VAL A 195 -14.40 -14.36 -9.66
N HIS A 196 -14.59 -13.59 -10.73
CA HIS A 196 -14.02 -13.89 -12.04
C HIS A 196 -12.77 -13.05 -12.30
N LEU A 197 -12.87 -11.73 -12.09
CA LEU A 197 -11.84 -10.76 -12.43
C LEU A 197 -11.64 -9.76 -11.30
N VAL A 198 -10.38 -9.46 -10.99
CA VAL A 198 -9.99 -8.33 -10.15
C VAL A 198 -9.09 -7.40 -10.94
N ARG A 199 -9.29 -6.09 -10.82
CA ARG A 199 -8.37 -5.10 -11.39
C ARG A 199 -7.84 -4.18 -10.31
N ILE A 200 -6.53 -3.94 -10.35
CA ILE A 200 -5.84 -3.03 -9.45
C ILE A 200 -5.02 -2.05 -10.30
N SER A 201 -5.27 -0.75 -10.13
CA SER A 201 -4.43 0.29 -10.73
C SER A 201 -3.76 1.07 -9.61
N SER A 202 -2.43 1.08 -9.58
CA SER A 202 -1.65 1.74 -8.53
C SER A 202 -0.55 2.59 -9.15
N ARG A 203 -0.70 3.91 -9.09
CA ARG A 203 0.19 4.88 -9.74
C ARG A 203 0.60 5.98 -8.77
N ASP A 204 1.90 6.20 -8.66
CA ASP A 204 2.48 7.23 -7.79
C ASP A 204 2.51 8.59 -8.51
N PRO A 205 2.45 9.73 -7.79
CA PRO A 205 2.58 11.04 -8.43
C PRO A 205 3.95 11.24 -9.10
N ASP A 206 5.01 10.71 -8.49
CA ASP A 206 6.41 10.89 -8.91
C ASP A 206 7.28 9.70 -8.46
N PRO A 207 8.33 9.37 -9.24
CA PRO A 207 9.26 8.30 -8.88
C PRO A 207 10.08 8.67 -7.63
N PRO A 208 10.54 7.67 -6.85
CA PRO A 208 11.52 7.92 -5.80
C PRO A 208 12.89 8.29 -6.40
N PRO A 209 13.81 8.86 -5.59
CA PRO A 209 15.18 9.17 -6.03
C PRO A 209 15.94 7.92 -6.49
N ILE A 210 16.83 8.07 -7.48
CA ILE A 210 17.61 6.95 -8.05
C ILE A 210 18.37 6.11 -7.01
N PRO A 211 19.06 6.68 -6.01
CA PRO A 211 19.73 5.86 -4.99
C PRO A 211 18.79 4.96 -4.18
N TYR A 212 17.52 5.36 -4.03
CA TYR A 212 16.50 4.49 -3.43
C TYR A 212 16.11 3.36 -4.37
N ILE A 213 15.94 3.65 -5.67
CA ILE A 213 15.58 2.66 -6.69
C ILE A 213 16.63 1.54 -6.76
N GLU A 214 17.91 1.90 -6.77
CA GLU A 214 19.04 0.95 -6.80
C GLU A 214 19.00 -0.05 -5.63
N ALA A 215 18.51 0.37 -4.46
CA ALA A 215 18.38 -0.46 -3.25
C ALA A 215 16.99 -1.10 -3.06
N SER A 216 16.01 -0.75 -3.89
CA SER A 216 14.59 -1.07 -3.66
C SER A 216 14.21 -2.52 -3.98
N GLY A 217 15.04 -3.23 -4.74
CA GLY A 217 14.72 -4.53 -5.31
C GLY A 217 13.83 -4.47 -6.56
N GLY A 218 13.56 -3.27 -7.09
CA GLY A 218 12.79 -3.03 -8.31
C GLY A 218 11.30 -2.79 -8.09
N ILE A 219 10.59 -2.35 -9.13
CA ILE A 219 9.18 -1.94 -9.06
C ILE A 219 8.27 -3.02 -8.47
N PHE A 220 8.55 -4.31 -8.69
CA PHE A 220 7.70 -5.39 -8.17
C PHE A 220 7.88 -5.65 -6.67
N CYS A 221 9.09 -5.44 -6.14
CA CYS A 221 9.39 -5.58 -4.71
C CYS A 221 8.96 -4.33 -3.92
N ASP A 222 9.13 -3.15 -4.51
CA ASP A 222 8.90 -1.89 -3.82
C ASP A 222 7.45 -1.39 -3.96
N MET A 223 6.90 -1.45 -5.17
CA MET A 223 5.60 -0.87 -5.50
C MET A 223 4.50 -1.93 -5.59
N THR A 224 4.66 -2.91 -6.48
CA THR A 224 3.64 -3.94 -6.76
C THR A 224 3.41 -4.90 -5.59
N ILE A 225 4.32 -4.96 -4.62
CA ILE A 225 4.15 -5.78 -3.41
C ILE A 225 2.83 -5.51 -2.69
N HIS A 226 2.39 -4.25 -2.63
CA HIS A 226 1.10 -3.89 -2.06
C HIS A 226 -0.09 -4.40 -2.89
N ASP A 227 0.09 -4.51 -4.21
CA ASP A 227 -0.95 -4.97 -5.13
C ASP A 227 -1.04 -6.50 -5.13
N PHE A 228 0.08 -7.21 -4.98
CA PHE A 228 0.08 -8.65 -4.75
C PHE A 228 -0.59 -9.01 -3.42
N ASP A 229 -0.32 -8.23 -2.38
CA ASP A 229 -1.02 -8.31 -1.09
C ASP A 229 -2.52 -8.09 -1.25
N MET A 230 -2.91 -6.99 -1.91
CA MET A 230 -4.30 -6.64 -2.14
C MET A 230 -5.04 -7.70 -2.98
N ALA A 231 -4.39 -8.25 -4.01
CA ALA A 231 -4.96 -9.32 -4.83
C ALA A 231 -5.34 -10.54 -3.99
N ARG A 232 -4.46 -10.98 -3.07
CA ARG A 232 -4.76 -12.08 -2.15
C ARG A 232 -5.82 -11.70 -1.11
N PHE A 233 -5.71 -10.50 -0.55
CA PHE A 233 -6.65 -10.00 0.45
C PHE A 233 -8.09 -9.96 -0.09
N VAL A 234 -8.28 -9.49 -1.32
CA VAL A 234 -9.59 -9.34 -1.96
C VAL A 234 -10.13 -10.68 -2.47
N THR A 235 -9.30 -11.48 -3.14
CA THR A 235 -9.75 -12.77 -3.69
C THR A 235 -9.92 -13.85 -2.64
N GLY A 236 -9.28 -13.71 -1.47
CA GLY A 236 -9.19 -14.76 -0.46
C GLY A 236 -8.46 -16.00 -0.97
N SER A 237 -7.68 -15.90 -2.06
CA SER A 237 -7.08 -17.02 -2.75
C SER A 237 -5.61 -16.78 -3.05
N ASP A 238 -4.82 -17.84 -2.86
CA ASP A 238 -3.39 -17.83 -3.18
C ASP A 238 -3.17 -17.75 -4.70
N ALA A 239 -2.09 -17.08 -5.11
CA ALA A 239 -1.65 -17.00 -6.49
C ALA A 239 -0.97 -18.32 -6.91
N VAL A 240 -1.26 -18.80 -8.12
CA VAL A 240 -0.69 -20.04 -8.68
C VAL A 240 0.07 -19.84 -9.98
N GLU A 241 -0.17 -18.73 -10.68
CA GLU A 241 0.60 -18.32 -11.87
C GLU A 241 0.66 -16.79 -11.92
N VAL A 242 1.79 -16.24 -12.35
CA VAL A 242 1.98 -14.79 -12.55
C VAL A 242 2.58 -14.56 -13.93
N TYR A 243 2.12 -13.55 -14.66
CA TYR A 243 2.76 -13.04 -15.87
C TYR A 243 2.99 -11.55 -15.69
N ALA A 244 4.15 -11.04 -16.06
CA ALA A 244 4.47 -9.62 -15.90
C ALA A 244 5.23 -9.09 -17.11
N THR A 245 4.99 -7.83 -17.44
CA THR A 245 5.73 -7.09 -18.47
C THR A 245 5.81 -5.62 -18.08
N GLY A 246 6.77 -4.89 -18.60
CA GLY A 246 6.90 -3.46 -18.33
C GLY A 246 7.89 -2.77 -19.25
N ALA A 247 8.04 -1.48 -19.03
CA ALA A 247 8.92 -0.62 -19.80
C ALA A 247 9.34 0.61 -18.98
N VAL A 248 10.37 1.29 -19.48
CA VAL A 248 10.78 2.63 -19.04
C VAL A 248 10.09 3.65 -19.95
N ARG A 249 9.22 4.48 -19.37
CA ARG A 249 8.37 5.47 -20.06
C ARG A 249 8.31 6.82 -19.35
N VAL A 250 8.83 6.91 -18.12
CA VAL A 250 8.80 8.09 -17.26
C VAL A 250 10.18 8.74 -17.19
N ASP A 251 11.21 8.00 -16.82
CA ASP A 251 12.55 8.53 -16.59
C ASP A 251 13.63 7.52 -17.03
N PRO A 252 14.44 7.83 -18.06
CA PRO A 252 15.52 6.96 -18.51
C PRO A 252 16.51 6.55 -17.41
N ALA A 253 16.73 7.40 -16.40
CA ALA A 253 17.66 7.09 -15.31
C ALA A 253 17.20 5.88 -14.47
N ILE A 254 15.90 5.58 -14.45
CA ILE A 254 15.35 4.37 -13.80
C ILE A 254 15.78 3.11 -14.58
N GLY A 255 15.76 3.18 -15.91
CA GLY A 255 16.25 2.12 -16.78
C GLY A 255 17.77 1.93 -16.66
N GLU A 256 18.53 3.02 -16.55
CA GLU A 256 19.98 2.99 -16.33
C GLU A 256 20.34 2.33 -14.98
N ALA A 257 19.48 2.49 -13.96
CA ALA A 257 19.58 1.81 -12.66
C ALA A 257 19.09 0.35 -12.68
N GLY A 258 18.63 -0.16 -13.83
CA GLY A 258 18.18 -1.55 -13.99
C GLY A 258 16.74 -1.83 -13.54
N ASP A 259 15.88 -0.81 -13.43
CA ASP A 259 14.48 -0.96 -13.02
C ASP A 259 13.49 -0.50 -14.13
N LEU A 260 12.20 -0.74 -13.89
CA LEU A 260 11.08 -0.31 -14.73
C LEU A 260 10.28 0.78 -14.01
N ASP A 261 9.62 1.65 -14.77
CA ASP A 261 8.75 2.69 -14.21
C ASP A 261 7.27 2.49 -14.55
N THR A 262 6.97 1.57 -15.47
CA THR A 262 5.62 1.26 -15.94
C THR A 262 5.50 -0.25 -16.14
N ALA A 263 4.55 -0.89 -15.46
CA ALA A 263 4.41 -2.35 -15.48
C ALA A 263 2.95 -2.81 -15.51
N VAL A 264 2.73 -4.00 -16.06
CA VAL A 264 1.46 -4.73 -16.01
C VAL A 264 1.73 -6.15 -15.53
N VAL A 265 0.90 -6.64 -14.63
CA VAL A 265 0.95 -7.99 -14.08
C VAL A 265 -0.41 -8.68 -14.22
N VAL A 266 -0.41 -9.97 -14.53
CA VAL A 266 -1.59 -10.84 -14.53
C VAL A 266 -1.33 -11.97 -13.55
N VAL A 267 -2.24 -12.18 -12.60
CA VAL A 267 -2.15 -13.22 -11.57
C VAL A 267 -3.33 -14.18 -11.74
N THR A 268 -3.05 -15.47 -11.89
CA THR A 268 -4.05 -16.53 -11.80
C THR A 268 -4.09 -17.06 -10.37
N HIS A 269 -5.27 -17.14 -9.79
CA HIS A 269 -5.50 -17.59 -8.41
C HIS A 269 -5.96 -19.06 -8.36
N ALA A 270 -5.71 -19.74 -7.24
CA ALA A 270 -6.11 -21.14 -7.02
C ALA A 270 -7.62 -21.38 -7.17
N ASN A 271 -8.45 -20.38 -6.83
CA ASN A 271 -9.91 -20.43 -7.03
C ASN A 271 -10.35 -20.17 -8.48
N GLY A 272 -9.43 -19.94 -9.41
CA GLY A 272 -9.71 -19.66 -10.83
C GLY A 272 -9.91 -18.18 -11.17
N ALA A 273 -9.93 -17.27 -10.18
CA ALA A 273 -10.00 -15.84 -10.44
C ALA A 273 -8.72 -15.34 -11.13
N ILE A 274 -8.84 -14.26 -11.91
CA ILE A 274 -7.70 -13.61 -12.56
C ILE A 274 -7.62 -12.16 -12.09
N THR A 275 -6.47 -11.75 -11.57
CA THR A 275 -6.19 -10.35 -11.20
C THR A 275 -5.29 -9.70 -12.24
N THR A 276 -5.63 -8.50 -12.70
CA THR A 276 -4.73 -7.64 -13.50
C THR A 276 -4.29 -6.43 -12.68
N ILE A 277 -2.99 -6.18 -12.64
CA ILE A 277 -2.38 -5.05 -11.94
C ILE A 277 -1.69 -4.16 -12.97
N ASP A 278 -1.90 -2.85 -12.89
CA ASP A 278 -1.10 -1.87 -13.62
C ASP A 278 -0.43 -0.88 -12.68
N ASN A 279 0.88 -0.68 -12.88
CA ASN A 279 1.69 0.24 -12.11
C ASN A 279 2.33 1.31 -12.97
N SER A 280 2.44 2.52 -12.43
CA SER A 280 3.26 3.59 -12.99
C SER A 280 3.87 4.44 -11.88
N ARG A 281 5.16 4.74 -11.97
CA ARG A 281 5.84 5.64 -11.05
C ARG A 281 5.46 7.12 -11.22
N ARG A 282 4.66 7.48 -12.24
CA ARG A 282 4.17 8.86 -12.43
C ARG A 282 2.74 8.93 -12.97
N ALA A 283 1.86 9.52 -12.18
CA ALA A 283 0.51 9.96 -12.54
C ALA A 283 0.38 11.45 -12.24
N VAL A 284 0.38 12.27 -13.30
CA VAL A 284 0.36 13.75 -13.20
C VAL A 284 -0.89 14.32 -12.51
N TYR A 285 -1.93 13.50 -12.33
CA TYR A 285 -3.19 13.86 -11.68
C TYR A 285 -3.28 13.41 -10.20
N GLY A 286 -2.19 12.84 -9.65
CA GLY A 286 -2.05 12.47 -8.25
C GLY A 286 -2.01 10.96 -8.00
N TYR A 287 -2.22 10.57 -6.75
CA TYR A 287 -2.10 9.19 -6.28
C TYR A 287 -3.32 8.34 -6.67
N ASP A 288 -3.19 7.60 -7.77
CA ASP A 288 -4.23 6.73 -8.33
C ASP A 288 -4.13 5.33 -7.73
N GLN A 289 -5.10 4.95 -6.92
CA GLN A 289 -5.20 3.64 -6.27
C GLN A 289 -6.65 3.16 -6.40
N ARG A 290 -6.91 2.32 -7.39
CA ARG A 290 -8.25 1.80 -7.69
C ARG A 290 -8.24 0.28 -7.62
N LEU A 291 -9.38 -0.25 -7.21
CA LEU A 291 -9.61 -1.68 -7.08
C LEU A 291 -11.04 -1.99 -7.51
N GLU A 292 -11.22 -3.02 -8.32
CA GLU A 292 -12.54 -3.61 -8.61
C GLU A 292 -12.48 -5.13 -8.54
N ALA A 293 -13.55 -5.74 -8.04
CA ALA A 293 -13.75 -7.18 -8.03
C ALA A 293 -15.09 -7.50 -8.69
N PHE A 294 -15.02 -8.10 -9.87
CA PHE A 294 -16.17 -8.54 -10.65
C PHE A 294 -16.38 -10.05 -10.48
N GLY A 295 -17.62 -10.44 -10.21
CA GLY A 295 -18.01 -11.83 -10.09
C GLY A 295 -19.38 -12.12 -10.72
N SER A 296 -19.80 -13.37 -10.60
CA SER A 296 -21.04 -13.89 -11.20
C SER A 296 -22.32 -13.15 -10.79
N LYS A 297 -22.34 -12.45 -9.66
CA LYS A 297 -23.54 -11.75 -9.13
C LYS A 297 -23.42 -10.24 -9.11
N GLY A 298 -22.26 -9.67 -9.42
CA GLY A 298 -22.08 -8.22 -9.39
C GLY A 298 -20.62 -7.79 -9.34
N MET A 299 -20.41 -6.55 -8.92
CA MET A 299 -19.09 -5.95 -8.80
C MET A 299 -19.02 -5.05 -7.57
N ALA A 300 -17.91 -5.09 -6.86
CA ALA A 300 -17.57 -4.12 -5.82
C ALA A 300 -16.33 -3.33 -6.27
N CYS A 301 -16.30 -2.03 -5.98
CA CYS A 301 -15.20 -1.16 -6.37
C CYS A 301 -14.77 -0.19 -5.27
N SER A 302 -13.51 0.18 -5.32
CA SER A 302 -12.86 1.27 -4.59
C SER A 302 -12.30 2.22 -5.63
N ASP A 303 -12.89 3.42 -5.70
CA ASP A 303 -12.42 4.48 -6.58
C ASP A 303 -11.58 5.51 -5.80
N ASN A 304 -10.89 6.40 -6.51
CA ASN A 304 -10.11 7.44 -5.87
C ASN A 304 -11.02 8.48 -5.20
N PRO A 305 -10.81 8.80 -3.90
CA PRO A 305 -11.49 9.92 -3.30
C PRO A 305 -10.93 11.23 -3.88
N PRO A 306 -11.77 12.22 -4.22
CA PRO A 306 -11.28 13.52 -4.61
C PRO A 306 -10.63 14.22 -3.39
N SER A 307 -9.59 15.02 -3.61
CA SER A 307 -8.96 15.78 -2.51
C SER A 307 -9.90 16.82 -1.88
N ALA A 308 -10.93 17.25 -2.61
CA ALA A 308 -12.09 17.94 -2.07
C ALA A 308 -13.30 17.71 -2.99
N THR A 309 -14.51 17.78 -2.43
CA THR A 309 -15.75 17.70 -3.20
C THR A 309 -16.09 18.99 -3.97
N ALA A 310 -15.30 20.05 -3.78
CA ALA A 310 -15.48 21.33 -4.46
C ALA A 310 -15.23 21.21 -5.97
N GLN A 311 -16.13 21.80 -6.75
CA GLN A 311 -16.08 21.87 -8.21
C GLN A 311 -16.34 23.31 -8.67
N TYR A 312 -15.84 23.68 -9.84
CA TYR A 312 -16.22 24.91 -10.52
C TYR A 312 -16.50 24.65 -12.00
N TRP A 313 -17.28 25.55 -12.62
CA TRP A 313 -17.68 25.45 -14.02
C TRP A 313 -17.36 26.75 -14.76
N ASP A 314 -16.79 26.63 -15.95
CA ASP A 314 -16.56 27.73 -16.89
C ASP A 314 -16.91 27.31 -18.33
N GLY A 315 -16.54 28.13 -19.31
CA GLY A 315 -16.80 27.87 -20.74
C GLY A 315 -16.11 26.61 -21.28
N ASP A 316 -15.08 26.12 -20.61
CA ASP A 316 -14.31 24.93 -21.00
C ASP A 316 -14.80 23.66 -20.31
N GLY A 317 -15.64 23.77 -19.26
CA GLY A 317 -16.39 22.66 -18.71
C GLY A 317 -16.44 22.62 -17.19
N SER A 318 -16.47 21.39 -16.66
CA SER A 318 -16.50 21.11 -15.22
C SER A 318 -15.10 20.78 -14.73
N HIS A 319 -14.68 21.40 -13.63
CA HIS A 319 -13.35 21.27 -13.07
C HIS A 319 -13.43 20.82 -11.62
N GLY A 320 -12.70 19.76 -11.29
CA GLY A 320 -12.55 19.24 -9.94
C GLY A 320 -11.13 19.41 -9.43
N ARG A 321 -10.91 19.15 -8.14
CA ARG A 321 -9.55 19.07 -7.62
C ARG A 321 -8.86 17.77 -8.07
N PRO A 322 -7.51 17.77 -8.23
CA PRO A 322 -6.74 16.55 -8.43
C PRO A 322 -6.93 15.53 -7.30
N LEU A 323 -6.45 14.31 -7.54
CA LEU A 323 -6.38 13.30 -6.49
C LEU A 323 -5.45 13.75 -5.35
N PRO A 324 -5.58 13.17 -4.15
CA PRO A 324 -4.57 13.29 -3.10
C PRO A 324 -3.16 13.06 -3.67
N TYR A 325 -2.19 13.87 -3.26
CA TYR A 325 -0.86 13.82 -3.88
C TYR A 325 -0.08 12.61 -3.36
N PHE A 326 -0.12 12.34 -2.05
CA PHE A 326 0.62 11.26 -1.43
C PHE A 326 -0.29 10.29 -0.67
N PHE A 327 0.22 9.08 -0.37
CA PHE A 327 -0.59 8.04 0.28
C PHE A 327 -1.14 8.47 1.65
N LEU A 328 -0.46 9.38 2.35
CA LEU A 328 -0.93 9.92 3.63
C LEU A 328 -2.18 10.76 3.47
N ASP A 329 -2.23 11.61 2.45
CA ASP A 329 -3.39 12.45 2.15
C ASP A 329 -4.62 11.59 1.80
N ARG A 330 -4.39 10.35 1.33
CA ARG A 330 -5.44 9.39 1.02
C ARG A 330 -5.87 8.58 2.24
N TYR A 331 -4.93 7.96 2.96
CA TYR A 331 -5.23 6.92 3.94
C TYR A 331 -5.37 7.45 5.37
N ILE A 332 -4.91 8.68 5.65
CA ILE A 332 -5.12 9.33 6.94
C ILE A 332 -6.17 10.43 6.75
N PRO A 333 -7.36 10.32 7.39
CA PRO A 333 -8.32 11.40 7.35
C PRO A 333 -7.72 12.66 7.97
N VAL A 334 -7.71 13.75 7.20
CA VAL A 334 -7.34 15.08 7.70
C VAL A 334 -8.41 15.51 8.70
N VAL A 335 -8.12 15.38 10.00
CA VAL A 335 -8.97 15.96 11.04
C VAL A 335 -8.94 17.49 10.88
N PRO A 336 -10.06 18.16 10.58
CA PRO A 336 -10.07 19.62 10.47
C PRO A 336 -9.78 20.23 11.84
N GLY A 337 -8.67 20.98 11.98
CA GLY A 337 -8.38 21.74 13.20
C GLY A 337 -6.92 21.81 13.67
N ARG A 338 -5.96 21.08 13.09
CA ARG A 338 -4.53 21.24 13.41
C ARG A 338 -3.65 21.13 12.16
N VAL A 339 -3.55 22.23 11.42
CA VAL A 339 -2.47 22.41 10.43
C VAL A 339 -1.30 23.08 11.15
N GLY A 340 -0.48 22.26 11.79
CA GLY A 340 0.87 22.61 12.23
C GLY A 340 1.83 21.62 11.60
N GLY A 341 1.96 21.69 10.26
CA GLY A 341 2.86 20.80 9.52
C GLY A 341 4.31 21.13 9.83
N VAL A 342 5.09 20.12 10.21
CA VAL A 342 6.55 20.15 10.18
C VAL A 342 6.93 20.36 8.72
N ARG A 343 7.42 21.56 8.38
CA ARG A 343 7.99 21.82 7.05
C ARG A 343 9.34 21.09 6.99
N GLY A 344 9.38 19.99 6.25
CA GLY A 344 10.63 19.42 5.75
C GLY A 344 11.38 20.51 4.97
N ASN A 345 12.65 20.69 5.30
CA ASN A 345 13.50 21.74 4.76
C ASN A 345 13.87 21.44 3.29
N GLY A 346 12.93 21.68 2.38
CA GLY A 346 13.13 21.62 0.93
C GLY A 346 13.12 23.04 0.37
N GLY A 347 14.31 23.56 0.04
CA GLY A 347 14.50 24.92 -0.47
C GLY A 347 13.66 25.20 -1.71
N ARG A 348 12.71 26.13 -1.60
CA ARG A 348 12.14 26.85 -2.75
C ARG A 348 12.61 28.29 -2.68
N ARG A 349 13.38 28.72 -3.69
CA ARG A 349 13.64 30.14 -3.96
C ARG A 349 12.30 30.86 -4.14
N ALA A 350 12.02 31.81 -3.27
CA ALA A 350 10.89 32.71 -3.40
C ALA A 350 11.11 33.64 -4.60
N VAL A 351 10.16 33.65 -5.53
CA VAL A 351 10.00 34.74 -6.49
C VAL A 351 9.21 35.84 -5.76
N ALA A 352 9.80 37.02 -5.65
CA ALA A 352 9.23 38.16 -4.98
C ALA A 352 8.00 38.70 -5.74
N GLY A 353 6.91 38.91 -5.02
CA GLY A 353 5.73 39.68 -5.45
C GLY A 353 5.18 40.44 -4.23
N GLU A 354 4.95 41.73 -4.41
CA GLU A 354 4.72 42.74 -3.36
C GLU A 354 3.45 42.57 -2.49
N PRO A 355 3.39 43.21 -1.29
CA PRO A 355 2.42 42.89 -0.25
C PRO A 355 1.12 43.71 -0.35
N GLY A 356 -0.03 43.03 -0.37
CA GLY A 356 -1.37 43.63 -0.34
C GLY A 356 -2.24 43.11 0.80
N ARG A 357 -2.39 43.94 1.85
CA ARG A 357 -3.51 44.07 2.82
C ARG A 357 -4.06 42.81 3.52
N ARG A 358 -3.90 42.81 4.85
CA ARG A 358 -4.70 42.02 5.82
C ARG A 358 -6.18 42.44 5.81
N PRO A 359 -7.09 41.51 6.14
CA PRO A 359 -8.18 41.81 7.07
C PRO A 359 -8.15 40.91 8.31
N GLY A 360 -8.58 41.49 9.44
CA GLY A 360 -8.58 40.91 10.78
C GLY A 360 -9.73 39.95 11.10
N PRO A 361 -9.90 39.57 12.38
CA PRO A 361 -10.60 38.36 12.80
C PRO A 361 -12.07 38.60 13.15
N ALA A 362 -12.94 37.66 12.80
CA ALA A 362 -14.29 37.45 13.36
C ALA A 362 -14.76 36.07 12.87
N GLY A 363 -15.41 35.20 13.63
CA GLY A 363 -15.89 35.20 15.01
C GLY A 363 -16.58 33.84 15.22
N ASP A 364 -16.54 33.35 16.44
CA ASP A 364 -17.22 32.12 16.87
C ASP A 364 -18.72 32.15 16.54
N GLY A 365 -19.23 31.04 16.03
CA GLY A 365 -20.64 30.86 15.70
C GLY A 365 -21.07 29.41 15.89
N LEU A 366 -21.22 29.01 17.15
CA LEU A 366 -21.96 27.81 17.55
C LEU A 366 -23.43 27.97 17.13
N GLY A 367 -23.92 27.05 16.30
CA GLY A 367 -25.33 26.93 15.93
C GLY A 367 -25.75 25.46 15.86
N ARG A 368 -26.56 25.03 16.82
CA ARG A 368 -27.22 23.71 16.93
C ARG A 368 -28.62 23.79 16.29
N LEU A 369 -29.28 22.62 16.20
CA LEU A 369 -30.68 22.31 15.82
C LEU A 369 -30.95 22.12 14.30
N GLU A 370 -31.77 21.18 13.82
CA GLU A 370 -32.61 20.11 14.38
C GLU A 370 -33.08 19.17 13.23
N VAL A 371 -33.77 18.07 13.55
CA VAL A 371 -34.10 16.93 12.67
C VAL A 371 -35.59 16.92 12.22
N GLY A 372 -35.81 16.66 10.91
CA GLY A 372 -36.95 15.89 10.34
C GLY A 372 -38.18 16.68 9.77
N PRO A 373 -39.12 16.06 8.99
CA PRO A 373 -39.15 14.75 8.31
C PRO A 373 -39.58 14.80 6.80
N ARG A 374 -39.81 13.61 6.22
CA ARG A 374 -40.01 13.18 4.80
C ARG A 374 -41.23 13.74 4.01
N GLY A 375 -41.13 13.71 2.67
CA GLY A 375 -42.24 13.68 1.69
C GLY A 375 -41.75 13.54 0.22
N PRO A 376 -42.52 12.99 -0.76
CA PRO A 376 -42.03 11.94 -1.69
C PRO A 376 -42.10 12.35 -3.21
N PRO A 377 -42.13 11.45 -4.23
CA PRO A 377 -41.27 11.57 -5.42
C PRO A 377 -42.02 11.91 -6.74
N GLY A 378 -41.27 12.36 -7.76
CA GLY A 378 -41.69 12.39 -9.16
C GLY A 378 -40.44 12.35 -10.04
N GLY A 379 -40.36 11.71 -11.21
CA GLY A 379 -41.37 11.14 -12.09
C GLY A 379 -41.01 11.50 -13.52
N HIS A 380 -40.53 10.51 -14.30
CA HIS A 380 -40.31 10.52 -15.77
C HIS A 380 -39.08 11.31 -16.29
N ARG A 381 -38.37 10.92 -17.36
CA ARG A 381 -38.68 10.11 -18.55
C ARG A 381 -37.47 9.27 -18.99
N ARG A 382 -37.80 8.14 -19.64
CA ARG A 382 -36.93 7.36 -20.52
C ARG A 382 -36.75 8.11 -21.84
N ASP A 383 -35.55 8.07 -22.42
CA ASP A 383 -35.41 8.00 -23.88
C ASP A 383 -34.34 6.96 -24.24
N ARG A 384 -34.79 6.01 -25.07
CA ARG A 384 -33.99 5.00 -25.75
C ARG A 384 -33.54 5.59 -27.08
N LEU A 385 -32.26 5.51 -27.38
CA LEU A 385 -31.78 5.41 -28.77
C LEU A 385 -30.83 4.21 -28.86
N THR A 386 -31.38 3.11 -29.35
CA THR A 386 -30.65 1.96 -29.87
C THR A 386 -30.42 2.18 -31.37
N ARG A 387 -29.21 1.94 -31.87
CA ARG A 387 -28.96 1.12 -33.07
C ARG A 387 -27.48 0.65 -33.10
N PRO A 388 -27.21 -0.50 -33.73
CA PRO A 388 -26.02 -1.33 -33.49
C PRO A 388 -24.89 -1.01 -34.47
N CYS A 389 -23.64 -1.15 -34.02
CA CYS A 389 -22.47 -1.23 -34.89
C CYS A 389 -21.98 -2.67 -34.93
N ASP A 390 -21.95 -3.25 -36.13
CA ASP A 390 -21.37 -4.55 -36.42
C ASP A 390 -19.85 -4.58 -36.12
N PRO A 391 -19.31 -5.70 -35.62
CA PRO A 391 -17.87 -5.84 -35.37
C PRO A 391 -17.09 -6.02 -36.68
N PRO A 392 -15.88 -5.47 -36.81
CA PRO A 392 -15.02 -5.74 -37.96
C PRO A 392 -14.53 -7.20 -37.95
N ALA A 393 -14.58 -7.83 -39.13
CA ALA A 393 -14.09 -9.17 -39.40
C ALA A 393 -12.57 -9.27 -39.27
N PHE A 394 -12.07 -10.32 -38.61
CA PHE A 394 -10.66 -10.70 -38.60
C PHE A 394 -10.30 -11.52 -39.85
N PRO A 395 -9.11 -11.34 -40.45
CA PRO A 395 -8.63 -12.20 -41.53
C PRO A 395 -8.24 -13.62 -41.02
N PRO A 396 -8.31 -14.66 -41.88
CA PRO A 396 -8.22 -16.07 -41.48
C PRO A 396 -6.80 -16.67 -41.54
N GLY A 397 -6.55 -17.68 -40.70
CA GLY A 397 -5.39 -18.60 -40.75
C GLY A 397 -4.20 -18.12 -39.90
N ILE A 398 -3.84 -18.77 -38.80
CA ILE A 398 -3.13 -20.06 -38.64
C ILE A 398 -3.58 -20.58 -37.25
N GLY A 399 -4.10 -21.79 -37.02
CA GLY A 399 -3.64 -23.10 -37.43
C GLY A 399 -3.48 -23.95 -36.15
N ARG A 400 -4.48 -24.82 -35.89
CA ARG A 400 -4.61 -25.86 -34.84
C ARG A 400 -3.29 -26.40 -34.24
N VAL A 401 -3.28 -26.62 -32.91
CA VAL A 401 -3.03 -27.95 -32.32
C VAL A 401 -3.79 -28.08 -30.97
N LEU A 402 -4.90 -28.83 -30.99
CA LEU A 402 -5.50 -29.51 -29.82
C LEU A 402 -5.51 -31.00 -30.18
N HIS A 403 -4.81 -31.86 -29.43
CA HIS A 403 -5.30 -33.17 -28.92
C HIS A 403 -4.17 -34.09 -28.41
N GLY A 404 -4.48 -34.78 -27.29
CA GLY A 404 -3.80 -35.97 -26.76
C GLY A 404 -3.22 -35.72 -25.36
N MET A 405 -3.61 -36.38 -24.27
CA MET A 405 -4.38 -37.61 -24.09
C MET A 405 -5.06 -37.61 -22.72
N ARG A 406 -6.25 -38.24 -22.67
CA ARG A 406 -6.87 -38.77 -21.46
C ARG A 406 -6.11 -40.02 -21.02
N ALA A 407 -5.82 -40.11 -19.72
CA ALA A 407 -5.99 -41.28 -18.88
C ALA A 407 -6.11 -40.79 -17.43
#